data_AF-A0A8T5FK89-F1
#
_entry.id   AF-A0A8T5FK89-F1
#
_cell.length_a   1.000
_cell.length_b   1.000
_cell.length_c   1.000
_cell.angle_alpha   90.00
_cell.angle_beta   90.00
_cell.angle_gamma   90.00
#
_symmetry.space_group_name_H-M   'P 1'
#
loop_
_entity.id
_entity.type
_entity.pdbx_description
1 polymer ?
#
loop_
_entity_poly.entity_id
_entity_poly.type
_entity_poly.pdbx_seq_one_letter_code
_entity_poly.pdbx_strand_id
1 'polypeptide(L)'
;MNIEFLFFTFVEKFLQLLYAPLNHPEMFWILLPLVITVILMELYFGRYPREDPGYHTALENSVFLLFVAVDLVRFLISNESTVDAIKIYLVGVIIAYAICLSLLDFFHKLPRNLAFKTSSKFLISYTAYIGIVLVYSDILSDLSHLSIIALVFSIIILFFMFKFIIGFIKAMEPQAHDDVEEFLEKVEKEIEEAAKVSTKED
;
A
#
# COMPACT_ATOMS: atom_id res chain seq x y z
N MET A 1 -11.94 -7.60 34.13
CA MET A 1 -12.19 -7.01 32.79
C MET A 1 -13.10 -7.97 32.04
N ASN A 2 -14.31 -7.55 31.65
CA ASN A 2 -15.23 -8.43 30.94
C ASN A 2 -14.73 -8.58 29.48
N ILE A 3 -14.47 -9.80 29.04
CA ILE A 3 -14.02 -10.12 27.67
C ILE A 3 -15.03 -9.59 26.64
N GLU A 4 -16.32 -9.61 26.99
CA GLU A 4 -17.39 -9.09 26.15
C GLU A 4 -17.21 -7.60 25.85
N PHE A 5 -16.85 -6.80 26.86
CA PHE A 5 -16.64 -5.37 26.67
C PHE A 5 -15.48 -5.09 25.71
N LEU A 6 -14.36 -5.80 25.88
CA LEU A 6 -13.21 -5.66 24.97
C LEU A 6 -13.58 -6.05 23.53
N PHE A 7 -14.35 -7.13 23.36
CA PHE A 7 -14.82 -7.57 22.05
C PHE A 7 -15.71 -6.52 21.38
N PHE A 8 -16.67 -5.94 22.10
CA PHE A 8 -17.53 -4.89 21.54
C PHE A 8 -16.76 -3.64 21.15
N THR A 9 -15.84 -3.16 22.01
CA THR A 9 -14.97 -2.01 21.67
C THR A 9 -14.11 -2.30 20.45
N PHE A 10 -13.57 -3.52 20.33
CA PHE A 10 -12.83 -3.94 19.15
C PHE A 10 -13.69 -3.90 17.88
N VAL A 11 -14.87 -4.53 17.90
CA VAL A 11 -15.78 -4.54 16.74
C VAL A 11 -16.17 -3.12 16.36
N GLU A 12 -16.47 -2.27 17.34
CA GLU A 12 -16.79 -0.86 17.12
C GLU A 12 -15.65 -0.13 16.38
N LYS A 13 -14.41 -0.22 16.88
CA LYS A 13 -13.24 0.42 16.24
C LYS A 13 -12.98 -0.13 14.85
N PHE A 14 -13.13 -1.44 14.65
CA PHE A 14 -12.97 -2.06 13.34
C PHE A 14 -14.02 -1.56 12.34
N LEU A 15 -15.29 -1.52 12.73
CA LEU A 15 -16.37 -1.01 11.88
C LEU A 15 -16.22 0.49 11.62
N GLN A 16 -15.77 1.28 12.60
CA GLN A 16 -15.47 2.69 12.40
C GLN A 16 -14.37 2.87 11.33
N LEU A 17 -13.29 2.09 11.37
CA LEU A 17 -12.23 2.14 10.35
C LEU A 17 -12.73 1.75 8.95
N LEU A 18 -13.60 0.74 8.87
CA LEU A 18 -14.10 0.21 7.61
C LEU A 18 -15.13 1.14 6.95
N TYR A 19 -16.01 1.74 7.76
CA TYR A 19 -17.10 2.58 7.28
C TYR A 19 -16.81 4.08 7.35
N ALA A 20 -15.63 4.50 7.83
CA ALA A 20 -15.24 5.91 7.85
C ALA A 20 -15.44 6.60 6.48
N PRO A 21 -15.03 6.01 5.34
CA PRO A 21 -15.23 6.65 4.03
C PRO A 21 -16.72 6.86 3.67
N LEU A 22 -17.62 6.01 4.17
CA LEU A 22 -19.06 6.18 3.95
C LEU A 22 -19.64 7.32 4.81
N ASN A 23 -19.10 7.48 6.02
CA ASN A 23 -19.53 8.51 6.97
C ASN A 23 -18.89 9.89 6.69
N HIS A 24 -17.77 9.90 5.98
CA HIS A 24 -16.98 11.08 5.62
C HIS A 24 -16.68 11.08 4.10
N PRO A 25 -17.68 11.38 3.25
CA PRO A 25 -17.57 11.22 1.80
C PRO A 25 -16.46 12.08 1.16
N GLU A 26 -16.03 13.15 1.82
CA GLU A 26 -14.89 13.96 1.39
C GLU A 26 -13.59 13.16 1.29
N MET A 27 -13.46 12.05 2.05
CA MET A 27 -12.32 11.13 1.95
C MET A 27 -12.23 10.50 0.54
N PHE A 28 -13.33 10.35 -0.19
CA PHE A 28 -13.33 9.68 -1.50
C PHE A 28 -12.45 10.37 -2.54
N TRP A 29 -12.28 11.70 -2.44
CA TRP A 29 -11.44 12.45 -3.38
C TRP A 29 -9.99 11.98 -3.36
N ILE A 30 -9.51 11.49 -2.22
CA ILE A 30 -8.16 10.98 -2.07
C ILE A 30 -8.11 9.45 -2.02
N LEU A 31 -9.13 8.80 -1.44
CA LEU A 31 -9.20 7.34 -1.32
C LEU A 31 -9.49 6.63 -2.65
N LEU A 32 -10.31 7.20 -3.54
CA LEU A 32 -10.60 6.54 -4.81
C LEU A 32 -9.35 6.42 -5.71
N PRO A 33 -8.59 7.49 -5.97
CA PRO A 33 -7.33 7.36 -6.70
C PRO A 33 -6.34 6.40 -6.03
N LEU A 34 -6.27 6.42 -4.69
CA LEU A 34 -5.45 5.51 -3.91
C LEU A 34 -5.81 4.04 -4.19
N VAL A 35 -7.07 3.67 -4.01
CA VAL A 35 -7.55 2.30 -4.19
C VAL A 35 -7.41 1.84 -5.63
N ILE A 36 -7.76 2.70 -6.60
CA ILE A 36 -7.61 2.39 -8.03
C ILE A 36 -6.15 2.13 -8.36
N THR A 37 -5.23 2.99 -7.92
CA THR A 37 -3.81 2.79 -8.21
C THR A 37 -3.24 1.53 -7.54
N VAL A 38 -3.68 1.16 -6.34
CA VAL A 38 -3.30 -0.12 -5.73
C VAL A 38 -3.81 -1.28 -6.57
N ILE A 39 -5.10 -1.31 -6.91
CA ILE A 39 -5.69 -2.41 -7.67
C ILE A 39 -4.97 -2.56 -9.02
N LEU A 40 -4.76 -1.47 -9.76
CA LEU A 40 -4.09 -1.49 -11.05
C LEU A 40 -2.65 -2.00 -10.94
N MET A 41 -1.87 -1.51 -9.97
CA MET A 41 -0.48 -1.94 -9.79
C MET A 41 -0.38 -3.40 -9.33
N GLU A 42 -1.28 -3.85 -8.46
CA GLU A 42 -1.28 -5.24 -7.99
C GLU A 42 -1.72 -6.20 -9.11
N LEU A 43 -2.67 -5.81 -9.97
CA LEU A 43 -3.02 -6.56 -11.19
C LEU A 43 -1.87 -6.59 -12.18
N TYR A 44 -1.24 -5.44 -12.43
CA TYR A 44 -0.09 -5.32 -13.33
C TYR A 44 1.06 -6.25 -12.92
N PHE A 45 1.51 -6.18 -11.66
CA PHE A 45 2.58 -7.06 -11.17
C PHE A 45 2.13 -8.52 -10.99
N GLY A 46 0.83 -8.77 -10.83
CA GLY A 46 0.29 -10.13 -10.88
C GLY A 46 0.43 -10.74 -12.28
N ARG A 47 0.18 -9.93 -13.31
CA ARG A 47 0.29 -10.30 -14.71
C ARG A 47 1.74 -10.42 -15.20
N TYR A 48 2.64 -9.54 -14.74
CA TYR A 48 4.04 -9.47 -15.14
C TYR A 48 4.99 -9.75 -13.95
N PRO A 49 5.08 -11.00 -13.46
CA PRO A 49 5.81 -11.32 -12.23
C PRO A 49 7.34 -11.19 -12.35
N ARG A 50 7.88 -11.14 -13.58
CA ARG A 50 9.33 -10.97 -13.85
C ARG A 50 9.76 -9.50 -13.82
N GLU A 51 8.81 -8.56 -13.84
CA GLU A 51 9.13 -7.14 -13.70
C GLU A 51 9.43 -6.80 -12.25
N ASP A 52 10.70 -6.52 -11.99
CA ASP A 52 11.11 -6.05 -10.67
C ASP A 52 10.81 -4.55 -10.50
N PRO A 53 10.23 -4.13 -9.36
CA PRO A 53 10.15 -2.71 -9.03
C PRO A 53 11.58 -2.12 -8.92
N GLY A 54 11.72 -0.87 -9.35
CA GLY A 54 12.98 -0.11 -9.24
C GLY A 54 12.94 0.89 -8.08
N TYR A 55 14.07 1.53 -7.79
CA TYR A 55 14.12 2.65 -6.84
C TYR A 55 13.27 3.84 -7.28
N HIS A 56 13.05 4.02 -8.59
CA HIS A 56 12.10 5.01 -9.10
C HIS A 56 10.69 4.73 -8.60
N THR A 57 10.23 3.47 -8.66
CA THR A 57 8.91 3.04 -8.17
C THR A 57 8.78 3.23 -6.66
N ALA A 58 9.83 2.90 -5.90
CA ALA A 58 9.87 3.12 -4.45
C ALA A 58 9.74 4.61 -4.11
N LEU A 59 10.51 5.46 -4.79
CA LEU A 59 10.46 6.91 -4.65
C LEU A 59 9.09 7.49 -5.05
N GLU A 60 8.50 7.04 -6.15
CA GLU A 60 7.17 7.47 -6.57
C GLU A 60 6.10 7.15 -5.52
N ASN A 61 6.17 5.97 -4.91
CA ASN A 61 5.27 5.60 -3.82
C ASN A 61 5.49 6.52 -2.60
N SER A 62 6.73 6.74 -2.17
CA SER A 62 6.99 7.61 -1.01
C SER A 62 6.58 9.06 -1.25
N VAL A 63 6.78 9.59 -2.45
CA VAL A 63 6.30 10.92 -2.86
C VAL A 63 4.78 10.97 -2.90
N PHE A 64 4.12 9.90 -3.34
CA PHE A 64 2.67 9.80 -3.26
C PHE A 64 2.17 9.88 -1.82
N LEU A 65 2.85 9.25 -0.84
CA LEU A 65 2.50 9.40 0.58
C LEU A 65 2.65 10.86 1.05
N LEU A 66 3.65 11.59 0.55
CA LEU A 66 3.83 13.01 0.85
C LEU A 66 2.64 13.84 0.34
N PHE A 67 2.14 13.56 -0.87
CA PHE A 67 0.93 14.21 -1.38
C PHE A 67 -0.28 13.96 -0.47
N VAL A 68 -0.46 12.73 0.00
CA VAL A 68 -1.52 12.41 0.97
C VAL A 68 -1.32 13.22 2.26
N ALA A 69 -0.10 13.26 2.79
CA ALA A 69 0.20 13.98 4.02
C ALA A 69 -0.10 15.49 3.91
N VAL A 70 0.17 16.09 2.75
CA VAL A 70 -0.19 17.49 2.47
C VAL A 70 -1.71 17.69 2.49
N ASP A 71 -2.48 16.76 1.93
CA ASP A 71 -3.95 16.81 2.00
C ASP A 71 -4.45 16.67 3.45
N LEU A 72 -3.83 15.82 4.28
CA LEU A 72 -4.18 15.72 5.70
C LEU A 72 -3.94 17.04 6.44
N VAL A 73 -2.84 17.75 6.15
CA VAL A 73 -2.59 19.09 6.69
C VAL A 73 -3.66 20.07 6.23
N ARG A 74 -3.99 20.07 4.94
CA ARG A 74 -5.05 20.93 4.38
C ARG A 74 -6.37 20.68 5.11
N PHE A 75 -6.75 19.41 5.31
CA PHE A 75 -7.97 19.04 6.01
C PHE A 75 -7.98 19.58 7.45
N LEU A 76 -6.91 19.37 8.22
CA LEU A 76 -6.80 19.85 9.60
C LEU A 76 -6.91 21.36 9.72
N ILE A 77 -6.36 22.12 8.78
CA ILE A 77 -6.43 23.58 8.77
C ILE A 77 -7.81 24.07 8.35
N SER A 78 -8.50 23.35 7.47
CA SER A 78 -9.75 23.82 6.85
C SER A 78 -11.00 23.49 7.67
N ASN A 79 -11.00 22.37 8.40
CA ASN A 79 -12.23 21.79 8.95
C ASN A 79 -12.30 21.79 10.48
N GLU A 80 -11.19 22.04 11.19
CA GLU A 80 -11.17 22.01 12.65
C GLU A 80 -11.16 23.43 13.22
N SER A 81 -12.19 23.78 14.00
CA SER A 81 -12.24 25.06 14.73
C SER A 81 -11.16 25.13 15.82
N THR A 82 -10.76 23.96 16.33
CA THR A 82 -9.66 23.73 17.26
C THR A 82 -8.91 22.50 16.79
N VAL A 83 -7.66 22.68 16.36
CA VAL A 83 -6.89 21.57 15.79
C VAL A 83 -6.51 20.58 16.89
N ASP A 84 -6.97 19.33 16.77
CA ASP A 84 -6.64 18.24 17.69
C ASP A 84 -5.13 17.93 17.64
N ALA A 85 -4.45 18.09 18.77
CA ALA A 85 -3.01 17.91 18.90
C ALA A 85 -2.54 16.50 18.49
N ILE A 86 -3.37 15.47 18.67
CA ILE A 86 -3.01 14.09 18.33
C ILE A 86 -3.10 13.90 16.82
N LYS A 87 -4.12 14.46 16.17
CA LYS A 87 -4.19 14.46 14.71
C LYS A 87 -2.99 15.22 14.11
N ILE A 88 -2.59 16.36 14.69
CA ILE A 88 -1.37 17.09 14.28
C ILE A 88 -0.12 16.20 14.41
N TYR A 89 0.05 15.57 15.57
CA TYR A 89 1.20 14.70 15.82
C TYR A 89 1.25 13.54 14.81
N LEU A 90 0.11 12.88 14.57
CA LEU A 90 -0.02 11.81 13.59
C LEU A 90 0.37 12.27 12.19
N VAL A 91 -0.17 13.39 11.72
CA VAL A 91 0.18 13.96 10.41
C VAL A 91 1.66 14.32 10.33
N GLY A 92 2.23 14.91 11.39
CA GLY A 92 3.66 15.19 11.49
C GLY A 92 4.53 13.94 11.36
N VAL A 93 4.14 12.84 12.00
CA VAL A 93 4.83 11.54 11.87
C VAL A 93 4.72 11.01 10.44
N ILE A 94 3.56 11.10 9.79
CA ILE A 94 3.37 10.66 8.40
C ILE A 94 4.23 11.49 7.44
N ILE A 95 4.28 12.81 7.61
CA ILE A 95 5.14 13.71 6.81
C ILE A 95 6.61 13.31 6.99
N ALA A 96 7.07 13.17 8.24
CA ALA A 96 8.45 12.79 8.53
C ALA A 96 8.80 11.43 7.93
N TYR A 97 7.88 10.46 8.02
CA TYR A 97 8.02 9.14 7.42
C TYR A 97 8.12 9.21 5.89
N ALA A 98 7.22 9.94 5.22
CA ALA A 98 7.22 10.12 3.77
C ALA A 98 8.48 10.81 3.25
N ILE A 99 8.95 11.86 3.93
CA ILE A 99 10.21 12.55 3.60
C ILE A 99 11.40 11.61 3.80
N CYS A 100 11.44 10.90 4.93
CA CYS A 100 12.52 9.96 5.23
C CYS A 100 12.63 8.88 4.15
N LEU A 101 11.53 8.22 3.80
CA LEU A 101 11.51 7.22 2.72
C LEU A 101 11.94 7.83 1.38
N SER A 102 11.39 8.99 1.00
CA SER A 102 11.73 9.65 -0.26
C SER A 102 13.23 9.95 -0.36
N LEU A 103 13.86 10.41 0.73
CA LEU A 103 15.30 10.64 0.75
C LEU A 103 16.10 9.33 0.69
N LEU A 104 15.67 8.30 1.43
CA LEU A 104 16.34 7.00 1.42
C LEU A 104 16.30 6.34 0.04
N ASP A 105 15.15 6.41 -0.64
CA ASP A 105 14.93 5.84 -1.97
C ASP A 105 15.65 6.67 -3.05
N PHE A 106 15.57 8.00 -3.01
CA PHE A 106 16.29 8.88 -3.93
C PHE A 106 17.81 8.64 -3.89
N PHE A 107 18.39 8.57 -2.69
CA PHE A 107 19.82 8.34 -2.50
C PHE A 107 20.21 6.86 -2.48
N HIS A 108 19.29 5.93 -2.71
CA HIS A 108 19.55 4.49 -2.72
C HIS A 108 20.27 4.00 -1.44
N LYS A 109 19.92 4.58 -0.28
CA LYS A 109 20.61 4.35 1.00
C LYS A 109 20.23 3.03 1.69
N LEU A 110 19.09 2.44 1.34
CA LEU A 110 18.66 1.15 1.85
C LEU A 110 18.98 0.05 0.83
N PRO A 111 19.27 -1.18 1.28
CA PRO A 111 19.40 -2.31 0.37
C PRO A 111 18.05 -2.58 -0.31
N ARG A 112 18.11 -3.09 -1.55
CA ARG A 112 16.96 -3.28 -2.48
C ARG A 112 15.74 -3.93 -1.80
N ASN A 113 15.98 -5.00 -1.07
CA ASN A 113 14.99 -5.77 -0.32
C ASN A 113 14.32 -5.00 0.82
N LEU A 114 15.02 -4.06 1.47
CA LEU A 114 14.39 -3.19 2.47
C LEU A 114 13.63 -2.06 1.81
N ALA A 115 14.27 -1.34 0.87
CA ALA A 115 13.67 -0.21 0.16
C ALA A 115 12.32 -0.61 -0.46
N PHE A 116 12.29 -1.70 -1.20
CA PHE A 116 11.08 -2.11 -1.94
C PHE A 116 10.01 -2.71 -1.04
N LYS A 117 10.39 -3.22 0.13
CA LYS A 117 9.42 -3.68 1.12
C LYS A 117 8.76 -2.49 1.81
N THR A 118 9.56 -1.56 2.34
CA THR A 118 9.09 -0.40 3.09
C THR A 118 8.35 0.61 2.23
N SER A 119 8.77 0.78 0.98
CA SER A 119 8.18 1.70 0.01
C SER A 119 7.32 0.96 -1.04
N SER A 120 6.85 -0.25 -0.71
CA SER A 120 5.92 -0.98 -1.57
C SER A 120 4.61 -0.21 -1.73
N LYS A 121 3.99 -0.32 -2.91
CA LYS A 121 2.71 0.32 -3.21
C LYS A 121 1.65 -0.03 -2.17
N PHE A 122 1.59 -1.30 -1.76
CA PHE A 122 0.69 -1.77 -0.71
C PHE A 122 0.94 -1.10 0.65
N LEU A 123 2.17 -1.13 1.19
CA LEU A 123 2.45 -0.56 2.53
C LEU A 123 2.22 0.95 2.56
N ILE A 124 2.66 1.65 1.52
CA ILE A 124 2.46 3.08 1.41
C ILE A 124 0.97 3.41 1.33
N SER A 125 0.23 2.69 0.49
CA SER A 125 -1.20 2.97 0.33
C SER A 125 -2.01 2.59 1.55
N TYR A 126 -1.62 1.55 2.25
CA TYR A 126 -2.19 1.18 3.54
C TYR A 126 -1.93 2.27 4.60
N THR A 127 -0.71 2.77 4.68
CA THR A 127 -0.35 3.88 5.58
C THR A 127 -1.16 5.14 5.25
N ALA A 128 -1.29 5.46 3.97
CA ALA A 128 -2.13 6.56 3.49
C ALA A 128 -3.60 6.38 3.91
N TYR A 129 -4.18 5.20 3.65
CA TYR A 129 -5.57 4.88 4.02
C TYR A 129 -5.80 5.09 5.53
N ILE A 130 -4.95 4.51 6.38
CA ILE A 130 -5.07 4.64 7.83
C ILE A 130 -4.92 6.10 8.26
N GLY A 131 -3.95 6.83 7.70
CA GLY A 131 -3.75 8.25 7.97
C GLY A 131 -4.98 9.09 7.61
N ILE A 132 -5.55 8.87 6.43
CA ILE A 132 -6.78 9.54 5.97
C ILE A 132 -7.92 9.25 6.94
N VAL A 133 -8.20 7.97 7.21
CA VAL A 133 -9.30 7.57 8.08
C VAL A 133 -9.17 8.15 9.48
N LEU A 134 -7.99 8.07 10.10
CA LEU A 134 -7.78 8.57 11.47
C LEU A 134 -7.84 10.10 11.58
N VAL A 135 -7.49 10.83 10.53
CA VAL A 135 -7.51 12.30 10.53
C VAL A 135 -8.89 12.84 10.20
N TYR A 136 -9.53 12.27 9.17
CA TYR A 136 -10.83 12.73 8.69
C TYR A 136 -12.00 12.32 9.59
N SER A 137 -11.82 11.33 10.47
CA SER A 137 -12.86 10.87 11.41
C SER A 137 -12.55 11.21 12.87
N ASP A 138 -13.54 10.95 13.72
CA ASP A 138 -13.46 11.17 15.17
C ASP A 138 -13.02 9.90 15.95
N ILE A 139 -12.41 8.94 15.28
CA ILE A 139 -11.98 7.67 15.89
C ILE A 139 -11.01 7.88 17.06
N LEU A 140 -10.21 8.95 16.99
CA LEU A 140 -9.20 9.32 17.97
C LEU A 140 -9.75 10.13 19.17
N SER A 141 -11.04 10.45 19.21
CA SER A 141 -11.62 11.25 20.30
C SER A 141 -11.68 10.50 21.64
N ASP A 142 -11.77 9.16 21.62
CA ASP A 142 -11.63 8.32 22.83
C ASP A 142 -10.25 7.65 22.88
N LEU A 143 -9.44 8.11 23.83
CA LEU A 143 -8.06 7.65 24.07
C LEU A 143 -7.93 6.82 25.33
N SER A 144 -9.02 6.22 25.81
CA SER A 144 -8.94 5.21 26.86
C SER A 144 -7.96 4.09 26.45
N HIS A 145 -7.24 3.51 27.41
CA HIS A 145 -6.26 2.46 27.12
C HIS A 145 -6.86 1.28 26.33
N LEU A 146 -8.12 0.93 26.62
CA LEU A 146 -8.85 -0.12 25.91
C LEU A 146 -9.19 0.28 24.47
N SER A 147 -9.66 1.52 24.25
CA SER A 147 -9.91 2.05 22.91
C SER A 147 -8.65 2.03 22.04
N ILE A 148 -7.50 2.42 22.59
CA ILE A 148 -6.22 2.41 21.89
C ILE A 148 -5.81 0.98 21.51
N ILE A 149 -5.90 0.03 22.46
CA ILE A 149 -5.58 -1.37 22.19
C ILE A 149 -6.51 -1.93 21.11
N ALA A 150 -7.82 -1.71 21.23
CA ALA A 150 -8.82 -2.11 20.26
C ALA A 150 -8.55 -1.52 18.87
N LEU A 151 -8.20 -0.25 18.80
CA LEU A 151 -7.85 0.44 17.55
C LEU A 151 -6.61 -0.17 16.89
N VAL A 152 -5.53 -0.40 17.64
CA VAL A 152 -4.31 -1.01 17.11
C VAL A 152 -4.58 -2.42 16.58
N PHE A 153 -5.33 -3.25 17.32
CA PHE A 153 -5.73 -4.58 16.84
C PHE A 153 -6.61 -4.49 15.58
N SER A 154 -7.51 -3.51 15.52
CA SER A 154 -8.38 -3.29 14.35
C SER A 154 -7.58 -2.92 13.11
N ILE A 155 -6.58 -2.04 13.25
CA ILE A 155 -5.63 -1.70 12.18
C ILE A 155 -4.90 -2.96 11.73
N ILE A 156 -4.33 -3.75 12.65
CA ILE A 156 -3.61 -4.98 12.29
C ILE A 156 -4.51 -5.97 11.52
N ILE A 157 -5.74 -6.17 11.95
CA ILE A 157 -6.68 -7.08 11.27
C ILE A 157 -7.06 -6.52 9.90
N LEU A 158 -7.28 -5.22 9.77
CA LEU A 158 -7.57 -4.57 8.50
C LEU A 158 -6.42 -4.75 7.49
N PHE A 159 -5.17 -4.66 7.96
CA PHE A 159 -3.99 -4.94 7.14
C PHE A 159 -4.03 -6.34 6.54
N PHE A 160 -4.28 -7.37 7.36
CA PHE A 160 -4.36 -8.75 6.88
C PHE A 160 -5.57 -8.96 5.95
N MET A 161 -6.69 -8.31 6.23
CA MET A 161 -7.88 -8.36 5.38
C MET A 161 -7.59 -7.78 3.99
N PHE A 162 -6.99 -6.60 3.89
CA PHE A 162 -6.61 -6.00 2.60
C PHE A 162 -5.58 -6.85 1.86
N LYS A 163 -4.58 -7.38 2.57
CA LYS A 163 -3.61 -8.30 1.99
C LYS A 163 -4.28 -9.56 1.44
N PHE A 164 -5.26 -10.11 2.15
CA PHE A 164 -6.03 -11.27 1.70
C PHE A 164 -6.84 -10.95 0.44
N ILE A 165 -7.54 -9.80 0.40
CA ILE A 165 -8.31 -9.36 -0.77
C ILE A 165 -7.40 -9.19 -1.99
N ILE A 166 -6.27 -8.51 -1.84
CA ILE A 166 -5.31 -8.31 -2.94
C ILE A 166 -4.73 -9.65 -3.40
N GLY A 167 -4.38 -10.54 -2.47
CA GLY A 167 -3.90 -11.88 -2.80
C GLY A 167 -4.94 -12.69 -3.58
N PHE A 168 -6.22 -12.57 -3.22
CA PHE A 168 -7.32 -13.19 -3.94
C PHE A 168 -7.47 -12.62 -5.36
N ILE A 169 -7.43 -11.28 -5.52
CA ILE A 169 -7.48 -10.61 -6.83
C ILE A 169 -6.34 -11.10 -7.72
N LYS A 170 -5.11 -11.14 -7.21
CA LYS A 170 -3.94 -11.63 -7.96
C LYS A 170 -4.06 -13.09 -8.38
N ALA A 171 -4.61 -13.94 -7.52
CA ALA A 171 -4.78 -15.35 -7.81
C ALA A 171 -5.77 -15.61 -8.97
N MET A 172 -6.65 -14.65 -9.26
CA MET A 172 -7.59 -14.71 -10.38
C MET A 172 -7.02 -14.17 -11.69
N GLU A 173 -5.93 -13.39 -11.65
CA GLU A 173 -5.34 -12.79 -12.85
C GLU A 173 -4.48 -13.84 -13.59
N PRO A 174 -4.78 -14.14 -14.87
CA PRO A 174 -3.92 -14.99 -15.66
C PRO A 174 -2.59 -14.29 -15.90
N GLN A 175 -1.49 -14.99 -15.60
CA GLN A 175 -0.15 -14.46 -15.88
C GLN A 175 0.00 -14.26 -17.38
N ALA A 176 0.60 -13.13 -17.79
CA ALA A 176 0.93 -12.95 -19.19
C ALA A 176 1.90 -14.07 -19.58
N HIS A 177 1.51 -14.84 -20.60
CA HIS A 177 2.36 -15.87 -21.16
C HIS A 177 3.62 -15.23 -21.75
N ASP A 178 4.71 -15.32 -21.00
CA ASP A 178 6.09 -15.23 -21.49
C ASP A 178 6.40 -16.35 -22.51
N ASP A 179 5.43 -17.21 -22.83
CA ASP A 179 5.51 -18.28 -23.82
C ASP A 179 6.06 -17.79 -25.13
N VAL A 180 5.85 -16.54 -25.56
CA VAL A 180 6.40 -16.07 -26.83
C VAL A 180 7.92 -15.90 -26.74
N GLU A 181 8.45 -15.33 -25.67
CA GLU A 181 9.89 -15.07 -25.53
C GLU A 181 10.65 -16.35 -25.16
N GLU A 182 10.04 -17.21 -24.33
CA GLU A 182 10.54 -18.56 -24.04
C GLU A 182 10.44 -19.48 -25.28
N PHE A 183 9.37 -19.37 -26.07
CA PHE A 183 9.25 -20.05 -27.36
C PHE A 183 10.29 -19.54 -28.36
N LEU A 184 10.52 -18.22 -28.43
CA LEU A 184 11.52 -17.64 -29.31
C LEU A 184 12.93 -18.06 -28.90
N GLU A 185 13.30 -18.01 -27.61
CA GLU A 185 14.58 -18.52 -27.11
C GLU A 185 14.75 -20.02 -27.41
N LYS A 186 13.67 -20.80 -27.26
CA LYS A 186 13.69 -22.23 -27.57
C LYS A 186 13.86 -22.49 -29.06
N VAL A 187 13.14 -21.77 -29.92
CA VAL A 187 13.27 -21.85 -31.38
C VAL A 187 14.67 -21.40 -31.83
N GLU A 188 15.23 -20.35 -31.24
CA GLU A 188 16.57 -19.84 -31.56
C GLU A 188 17.66 -20.87 -31.17
N LYS A 189 17.52 -21.53 -30.02
CA LYS A 189 18.38 -22.66 -29.63
C LYS A 189 18.25 -23.85 -30.58
N GLU A 190 17.04 -24.22 -30.97
CA GLU A 190 16.80 -25.32 -31.92
C GLU A 190 17.43 -25.02 -33.28
N ILE A 191 17.37 -23.77 -33.76
CA ILE A 191 18.04 -23.32 -34.99
C ILE A 191 19.56 -23.39 -34.87
N GLU A 192 20.14 -22.92 -33.76
CA GLU A 192 21.59 -23.02 -33.52
C GLU A 192 22.09 -24.47 -33.49
N GLU A 193 21.36 -25.37 -32.83
CA GLU A 193 21.71 -26.79 -32.78
C GLU A 193 21.63 -27.44 -34.16
N ALA A 194 20.56 -27.18 -34.92
CA ALA A 194 20.42 -27.67 -36.30
C ALA A 194 21.55 -27.16 -37.22
N ALA A 195 21.95 -25.89 -37.08
CA ALA A 195 23.07 -25.32 -37.83
C ALA A 195 24.42 -25.98 -37.48
N LYS A 196 24.66 -26.28 -36.20
CA LYS A 196 25.87 -27.00 -35.72
C LYS A 196 25.93 -28.45 -36.19
N VAL A 197 24.79 -29.10 -36.39
CA VAL A 197 24.71 -30.46 -36.95
C VAL A 197 25.00 -30.43 -38.45
N SER A 198 24.43 -29.48 -39.19
CA SER A 198 24.64 -29.38 -40.65
C SER A 198 26.09 -29.08 -41.06
N THR A 199 26.83 -28.34 -40.24
CA THR A 199 28.23 -27.96 -40.52
C THR A 199 29.26 -29.03 -40.13
N LYS A 200 28.84 -30.14 -39.52
CA LYS A 200 29.70 -31.28 -39.16
C LYS A 200 29.67 -32.43 -40.17
N GLU A 201 28.75 -32.40 -41.13
CA GLU A 201 28.60 -33.44 -42.16
C GLU A 201 29.31 -33.10 -43.50
N ASP A 202 29.93 -31.90 -43.60
CA ASP A 202 30.81 -31.47 -44.70
C ASP A 202 32.30 -31.60 -44.32
#